data_AF-A0A4Y2EFH5-F1
#
_entry.id   AF-A0A4Y2EFH5-F1
#
_cell.length_a   1.000
_cell.length_b   1.000
_cell.length_c   1.000
_cell.angle_alpha   90.00
_cell.angle_beta   90.00
_cell.angle_gamma   90.00
#
_symmetry.space_group_name_H-M   'P 1'
#
loop_
_entity.id
_entity.type
_entity.pdbx_description
1 polymer ?
#
loop_
_entity_poly.entity_id
_entity_poly.type
_entity_poly.pdbx_seq_one_letter_code
_entity_poly.pdbx_strand_id
1 'polypeptide(L)'
;MCLENEKRYGHDVCIVTFDQPLYTKAREIVATAPEGSDLSRIVTRLGGFHLLSSFFGPFGYIMQGSGIKEVLSLIYAPNSLDKMLTGHAYATAVKAHTLLHLTLAAIISNEFVIDDDMDANLQNTIEDVKNNTISYNDIETCDEKTETLLYQCNKKLKQYEGRGSIGKLWIQYFHMVSIAKEFIRAERIEDWQAHLNCVEEMFPYFHAS
;
A
#
# COMPACT_ATOMS: atom_id res chain seq x y z
N MET A 1 -22.18 -23.50 8.00
CA MET A 1 -21.08 -23.32 8.98
C MET A 1 -20.67 -21.87 9.17
N CYS A 2 -20.07 -21.14 8.20
CA CYS A 2 -19.73 -19.71 8.40
C CYS A 2 -20.96 -18.83 8.67
N LEU A 3 -21.97 -18.84 7.80
CA LEU A 3 -23.21 -18.08 8.00
C LEU A 3 -23.98 -18.45 9.28
N GLU A 4 -23.94 -19.71 9.69
CA GLU A 4 -24.57 -20.18 10.94
C GLU A 4 -23.83 -19.66 12.17
N ASN A 5 -22.50 -19.56 12.10
CA ASN A 5 -21.68 -18.96 13.15
C ASN A 5 -21.93 -17.44 13.24
N GLU A 6 -21.95 -16.72 12.12
CA GLU A 6 -22.22 -15.27 12.12
C GLU A 6 -23.60 -14.93 12.71
N LYS A 7 -24.64 -15.67 12.29
CA LYS A 7 -25.99 -15.54 12.86
C LYS A 7 -26.01 -15.78 14.37
N ARG A 8 -25.20 -16.71 14.88
CA ARG A 8 -25.09 -17.00 16.32
C ARG A 8 -24.56 -15.80 17.12
N TYR A 9 -23.71 -14.98 16.52
CA TYR A 9 -23.16 -13.77 17.14
C TYR A 9 -23.94 -12.49 16.80
N GLY A 10 -25.08 -12.62 16.11
CA GLY A 10 -25.95 -11.49 15.77
C GLY A 10 -25.46 -10.66 14.57
N HIS A 11 -24.57 -11.21 13.74
CA HIS A 11 -24.12 -10.55 12.51
C HIS A 11 -25.08 -10.84 11.35
N ASP A 12 -25.51 -9.79 10.66
CA ASP A 12 -26.41 -9.87 9.50
C ASP A 12 -25.67 -10.21 8.19
N VAL A 13 -24.35 -10.05 8.19
CA VAL A 13 -23.47 -10.20 7.02
C VAL A 13 -22.31 -11.13 7.37
N CYS A 14 -21.89 -11.95 6.40
CA CYS A 14 -20.73 -12.82 6.52
C CYS A 14 -19.67 -12.43 5.49
N ILE A 15 -18.49 -12.01 5.95
CA ILE A 15 -17.37 -11.66 5.07
C ILE A 15 -16.54 -12.91 4.81
N VAL A 16 -16.32 -13.25 3.53
CA VAL A 16 -15.54 -14.42 3.14
C VAL A 16 -14.46 -14.02 2.15
N THR A 17 -13.22 -14.32 2.50
CA THR A 17 -12.04 -14.05 1.68
C THR A 17 -11.76 -15.23 0.75
N PHE A 18 -11.47 -14.93 -0.52
CA PHE A 18 -11.17 -15.91 -1.55
C PHE A 18 -9.87 -15.58 -2.28
N ASP A 19 -9.18 -16.62 -2.74
CA ASP A 19 -8.11 -16.50 -3.73
C ASP A 19 -8.67 -16.01 -5.07
N GLN A 20 -7.82 -15.40 -5.90
CA GLN A 20 -8.23 -14.72 -7.13
C GLN A 20 -9.16 -15.54 -8.07
N PRO A 21 -8.88 -16.84 -8.38
CA PRO A 21 -9.76 -17.62 -9.24
C PRO A 21 -11.14 -17.88 -8.62
N LEU A 22 -11.16 -18.13 -7.30
CA LEU A 22 -12.38 -18.42 -6.56
C LEU A 22 -13.20 -17.16 -6.29
N TYR A 23 -12.53 -16.03 -6.07
CA TYR A 23 -13.17 -14.73 -5.84
C TYR A 23 -14.11 -14.39 -6.98
N THR A 24 -13.66 -14.54 -8.23
CA THR A 24 -14.49 -14.24 -9.41
C THR A 24 -15.76 -15.10 -9.44
N LYS A 25 -15.64 -16.40 -9.14
CA LYS A 25 -16.80 -17.31 -9.09
C LYS A 25 -17.71 -17.04 -7.90
N ALA A 26 -17.16 -16.78 -6.73
CA ALA A 26 -17.93 -16.41 -5.56
C ALA A 26 -18.69 -15.09 -5.79
N ARG A 27 -18.07 -14.11 -6.45
CA ARG A 27 -18.70 -12.84 -6.85
C ARG A 27 -19.88 -13.07 -7.79
N GLU A 28 -19.71 -13.88 -8.83
CA GLU A 28 -20.79 -14.22 -9.77
C GLU A 28 -21.98 -14.89 -9.04
N ILE A 29 -21.70 -15.83 -8.15
CA ILE A 29 -22.73 -16.54 -7.37
C ILE A 29 -23.49 -15.58 -6.45
N VAL A 30 -22.77 -14.75 -5.68
CA VAL A 30 -23.40 -13.80 -4.75
C VAL A 30 -24.18 -12.72 -5.50
N ALA A 31 -23.67 -12.22 -6.63
CA ALA A 31 -24.35 -11.21 -7.44
C ALA A 31 -25.64 -11.70 -8.10
N THR A 32 -25.78 -13.02 -8.28
CA THR A 32 -26.98 -13.66 -8.86
C THR A 32 -27.90 -14.27 -7.80
N ALA A 33 -27.55 -14.17 -6.52
CA ALA A 33 -28.34 -14.69 -5.43
C ALA A 33 -29.67 -13.92 -5.27
N PRO A 34 -30.80 -14.60 -4.99
CA PRO A 34 -32.06 -13.92 -4.70
C PRO A 34 -31.93 -12.99 -3.48
N GLU A 35 -32.60 -11.84 -3.53
CA GLU A 35 -32.67 -10.93 -2.38
C GLU A 35 -33.22 -11.64 -1.13
N GLY A 36 -32.61 -11.36 0.03
CA GLY A 36 -32.99 -11.95 1.31
C GLY A 36 -32.52 -13.40 1.53
N SER A 37 -31.93 -14.04 0.52
CA SER A 37 -31.30 -15.35 0.66
C SER A 37 -30.08 -15.33 1.59
N ASP A 38 -29.66 -16.50 2.04
CA ASP A 38 -28.44 -16.63 2.84
C ASP A 38 -27.18 -16.23 2.05
N LEU A 39 -27.16 -16.43 0.73
CA LEU A 39 -26.04 -16.04 -0.13
C LEU A 39 -25.97 -14.53 -0.37
N SER A 40 -27.11 -13.82 -0.40
CA SER A 40 -27.10 -12.35 -0.57
C SER A 40 -26.53 -11.62 0.66
N ARG A 41 -26.29 -12.33 1.77
CA ARG A 41 -25.65 -11.82 2.99
C ARG A 41 -24.14 -12.06 3.01
N ILE A 42 -23.59 -12.72 1.99
CA ILE A 42 -22.15 -12.95 1.89
C ILE A 42 -21.49 -11.76 1.21
N VAL A 43 -20.52 -11.14 1.88
CA VAL A 43 -19.61 -10.18 1.27
C VAL A 43 -18.32 -10.91 0.93
N THR A 44 -18.14 -11.17 -0.36
CA THR A 44 -16.94 -11.76 -0.93
C THR A 44 -15.79 -10.74 -0.97
N ARG A 45 -14.60 -11.14 -0.53
CA ARG A 45 -13.39 -10.32 -0.51
C ARG A 45 -12.26 -11.03 -1.25
N LEU A 46 -11.48 -10.30 -2.04
CA LEU A 46 -10.25 -10.83 -2.63
C LEU A 46 -9.17 -10.85 -1.55
N GLY A 47 -8.46 -11.97 -1.40
CA GLY A 47 -7.37 -12.08 -0.42
C GLY A 47 -6.36 -10.95 -0.58
N GLY A 48 -5.95 -10.32 0.54
CA GLY A 48 -5.06 -9.16 0.53
C GLY A 48 -3.74 -9.42 -0.20
N PHE A 49 -3.19 -10.64 -0.09
CA PHE A 49 -2.06 -11.10 -0.89
C PHE A 49 -2.32 -10.99 -2.40
N HIS A 50 -3.45 -11.49 -2.87
CA HIS A 50 -3.81 -11.49 -4.29
C HIS A 50 -4.13 -10.10 -4.80
N LEU A 51 -4.81 -9.29 -3.99
CA LEU A 51 -5.10 -7.89 -4.32
C LEU A 51 -3.81 -7.10 -4.47
N LEU A 52 -2.90 -7.18 -3.50
CA LEU A 52 -1.64 -6.46 -3.53
C LEU A 52 -0.69 -6.98 -4.63
N SER A 53 -0.66 -8.30 -4.85
CA SER A 53 0.07 -8.90 -5.98
C SER A 53 -0.43 -8.36 -7.33
N SER A 54 -1.76 -8.25 -7.48
CA SER A 54 -2.38 -7.65 -8.67
C SER A 54 -2.03 -6.16 -8.79
N PHE A 55 -1.97 -5.44 -7.67
CA PHE A 55 -1.63 -4.01 -7.65
C PHE A 55 -0.16 -3.75 -8.02
N PHE A 56 0.75 -4.67 -7.73
CA PHE A 56 2.13 -4.58 -8.21
C PHE A 56 2.25 -4.76 -9.73
N GLY A 57 1.31 -5.43 -10.39
CA GLY A 57 1.32 -5.63 -11.85
C GLY A 57 1.48 -4.33 -12.66
N PRO A 58 0.64 -3.31 -12.43
CA PRO A 58 0.77 -1.99 -13.05
C PRO A 58 2.09 -1.26 -12.82
N PHE A 59 2.87 -1.57 -11.78
CA PHE A 59 4.10 -0.83 -11.47
C PHE A 59 5.10 -0.91 -12.61
N GLY A 60 5.36 -2.12 -13.12
CA GLY A 60 6.28 -2.32 -14.23
C GLY A 60 5.81 -1.68 -15.54
N TYR A 61 4.50 -1.70 -15.81
CA TYR A 61 3.92 -1.07 -16.99
C TYR A 61 4.03 0.46 -16.92
N ILE A 62 3.53 1.06 -15.83
CA ILE A 62 3.54 2.51 -15.62
C ILE A 62 4.98 3.03 -15.67
N MET A 63 5.90 2.34 -15.01
CA MET A 63 7.30 2.76 -14.90
C MET A 63 8.17 2.33 -16.09
N GLN A 64 7.59 1.86 -17.19
CA GLN A 64 8.36 1.47 -18.37
C GLN A 64 9.14 2.67 -18.93
N GLY A 65 10.45 2.48 -19.17
CA GLY A 65 11.33 3.55 -19.68
C GLY A 65 11.69 4.64 -18.68
N SER A 66 11.30 4.52 -17.41
CA SER A 66 11.58 5.51 -16.35
C SER A 66 13.01 5.46 -15.77
N GLY A 67 13.77 4.39 -16.06
CA GLY A 67 15.02 4.08 -15.36
C GLY A 67 14.85 3.16 -14.14
N ILE A 68 13.63 2.75 -13.78
CA ILE A 68 13.39 1.94 -12.57
C ILE A 68 14.12 0.59 -12.60
N LYS A 69 14.20 -0.05 -13.77
CA LYS A 69 14.83 -1.38 -13.93
C LYS A 69 16.34 -1.26 -13.75
N GLU A 70 16.92 -0.19 -14.26
CA GLU A 70 18.33 0.17 -14.13
C GLU A 70 18.69 0.38 -12.66
N VAL A 71 17.90 1.17 -11.92
CA VAL A 71 18.14 1.39 -10.48
C VAL A 71 18.00 0.09 -9.68
N LEU A 72 16.95 -0.69 -9.93
CA LEU A 72 16.73 -1.95 -9.21
C LEU A 72 17.75 -3.04 -9.57
N SER A 73 18.38 -2.96 -10.75
CA SER A 73 19.45 -3.89 -11.15
C SER A 73 20.71 -3.76 -10.31
N LEU A 74 20.88 -2.66 -9.56
CA LEU A 74 21.99 -2.47 -8.62
C LEU A 74 21.91 -3.42 -7.41
N ILE A 75 20.70 -3.92 -7.10
CA ILE A 75 20.43 -4.74 -5.91
C ILE A 75 19.86 -6.12 -6.24
N TYR A 76 19.23 -6.28 -7.41
CA TYR A 76 18.61 -7.55 -7.83
C TYR A 76 19.14 -8.04 -9.18
N ALA A 77 19.31 -9.36 -9.28
CA ALA A 77 19.69 -10.00 -10.54
C ALA A 77 18.60 -9.85 -11.61
N PRO A 78 18.96 -9.79 -12.92
CA PRO A 78 18.02 -9.54 -14.01
C PRO A 78 16.76 -10.44 -14.01
N ASN A 79 16.92 -11.74 -13.74
CA ASN A 79 15.81 -12.71 -13.72
C ASN A 79 14.76 -12.42 -12.64
N SER A 80 15.13 -11.69 -11.59
CA SER A 80 14.23 -11.31 -10.49
C SER A 80 13.47 -10.03 -10.80
N LEU A 81 14.04 -9.13 -11.62
CA LEU A 81 13.47 -7.81 -11.89
C LEU A 81 12.10 -7.91 -12.54
N ASP A 82 11.96 -8.72 -13.59
CA ASP A 82 10.71 -8.81 -14.35
C ASP A 82 9.58 -9.43 -13.52
N LYS A 83 9.88 -10.47 -12.73
CA LYS A 83 8.89 -11.11 -11.84
C LYS A 83 8.43 -10.18 -10.72
N MET A 84 9.33 -9.33 -10.25
CA MET A 84 9.08 -8.38 -9.17
C MET A 84 8.26 -7.18 -9.65
N LEU A 85 8.65 -6.58 -10.78
CA LEU A 85 7.96 -5.46 -11.41
C LEU A 85 6.55 -5.81 -11.92
N THR A 86 6.27 -7.10 -12.11
CA THR A 86 4.95 -7.62 -12.51
C THR A 86 4.17 -8.22 -11.34
N GLY A 87 4.65 -8.09 -10.10
CA GLY A 87 3.98 -8.63 -8.90
C GLY A 87 4.07 -10.15 -8.69
N HIS A 88 4.51 -10.92 -9.69
CA HIS A 88 4.59 -12.40 -9.64
C HIS A 88 5.54 -12.92 -8.55
N ALA A 89 6.55 -12.13 -8.16
CA ALA A 89 7.43 -12.42 -7.03
C ALA A 89 7.08 -11.55 -5.82
N TYR A 90 5.89 -11.74 -5.25
CA TYR A 90 5.30 -10.91 -4.17
C TYR A 90 6.29 -10.47 -3.09
N ALA A 91 6.95 -11.41 -2.41
CA ALA A 91 7.84 -11.08 -1.29
C ALA A 91 9.04 -10.23 -1.74
N THR A 92 9.52 -10.47 -2.96
CA THR A 92 10.59 -9.68 -3.58
C THR A 92 10.08 -8.31 -3.99
N ALA A 93 8.86 -8.22 -4.56
CA ALA A 93 8.22 -6.96 -4.95
C ALA A 93 8.02 -6.02 -3.76
N VAL A 94 7.42 -6.53 -2.68
CA VAL A 94 7.25 -5.76 -1.43
C VAL A 94 8.58 -5.21 -0.94
N LYS A 95 9.62 -6.05 -0.86
CA LYS A 95 10.96 -5.64 -0.38
C LYS A 95 11.59 -4.58 -1.27
N ALA A 96 11.63 -4.82 -2.58
CA ALA A 96 12.31 -3.94 -3.51
C ALA A 96 11.64 -2.58 -3.65
N HIS A 97 10.31 -2.56 -3.77
CA HIS A 97 9.56 -1.33 -3.87
C HIS A 97 9.66 -0.51 -2.58
N THR A 98 9.59 -1.17 -1.42
CA THR A 98 9.78 -0.51 -0.11
C THR A 98 11.19 0.08 0.02
N LEU A 99 12.23 -0.65 -0.37
CA LEU A 99 13.61 -0.17 -0.33
C LEU A 99 13.81 1.03 -1.26
N LEU A 100 13.36 0.94 -2.50
CA LEU A 100 13.48 2.05 -3.45
C LEU A 100 12.70 3.28 -2.98
N HIS A 101 11.50 3.10 -2.45
CA HIS A 101 10.72 4.18 -1.85
C HIS A 101 11.45 4.81 -0.65
N LEU A 102 12.06 4.01 0.23
CA LEU A 102 12.87 4.51 1.34
C LEU A 102 14.09 5.31 0.84
N THR A 103 14.79 4.83 -0.19
CA THR A 103 15.90 5.58 -0.81
C THR A 103 15.44 6.91 -1.36
N LEU A 104 14.30 6.96 -2.07
CA LEU A 104 13.72 8.21 -2.58
C LEU A 104 13.34 9.15 -1.43
N ALA A 105 12.68 8.64 -0.40
CA ALA A 105 12.30 9.42 0.77
C ALA A 105 13.51 10.00 1.49
N ALA A 106 14.60 9.23 1.63
CA ALA A 106 15.85 9.69 2.22
C ALA A 106 16.55 10.78 1.39
N ILE A 107 16.51 10.67 0.06
CA ILE A 107 17.02 11.72 -0.83
C ILE A 107 16.21 13.00 -0.65
N ILE A 108 14.89 12.89 -0.58
CA ILE A 108 13.99 14.04 -0.38
C ILE A 108 14.20 14.67 1.00
N SER A 109 14.37 13.86 2.05
CA SER A 109 14.54 14.35 3.43
C SER A 109 15.84 15.10 3.65
N ASN A 110 16.88 14.84 2.85
CA ASN A 110 18.13 15.62 2.87
C ASN A 110 17.93 17.09 2.48
N GLU A 111 16.78 17.43 1.89
CA GLU A 111 16.43 18.81 1.55
C GLU A 111 15.50 19.47 2.58
N PHE A 112 15.20 18.79 3.69
CA PHE A 112 14.38 19.34 4.76
C PHE A 112 15.23 20.26 5.65
N VAL A 113 14.58 21.29 6.18
CA VAL A 113 15.11 22.11 7.26
C VAL A 113 14.69 21.43 8.55
N ILE A 114 15.68 20.86 9.25
CA ILE A 114 15.51 20.17 10.53
C ILE A 114 16.35 20.94 11.54
N ASP A 115 15.71 21.49 12.56
CA ASP A 115 16.41 22.11 13.69
C ASP A 115 16.77 21.06 14.76
N ASP A 116 17.60 21.46 15.73
CA ASP A 116 18.11 20.54 16.76
C ASP A 116 16.99 19.91 17.59
N ASP A 117 15.90 20.63 17.83
CA ASP A 117 14.75 20.11 18.57
C ASP A 117 14.02 19.06 17.72
N MET A 118 13.71 19.36 16.47
CA MET A 118 13.07 18.42 15.55
C MET A 118 13.89 17.15 15.34
N ASP A 119 15.22 17.26 15.19
CA ASP A 119 16.11 16.10 15.09
C ASP A 119 16.06 15.24 16.36
N ALA A 120 16.16 15.85 17.54
CA ALA A 120 16.07 15.13 18.81
C ALA A 120 14.74 14.38 18.96
N ASN A 121 13.62 14.98 18.55
CA ASN A 121 12.31 14.31 18.59
C ASN A 121 12.25 13.14 17.61
N LEU A 122 12.74 13.32 16.38
CA LEU A 122 12.77 12.23 15.39
C LEU A 122 13.61 11.05 15.88
N GLN A 123 14.78 11.31 16.48
CA GLN A 123 15.62 10.26 17.06
C GLN A 123 14.90 9.53 18.20
N ASN A 124 14.21 10.25 19.08
CA ASN A 124 13.42 9.65 20.16
C ASN A 124 12.30 8.77 19.60
N THR A 125 11.51 9.27 18.63
CA THR A 125 10.44 8.50 17.99
C THR A 125 10.99 7.23 17.30
N ILE A 126 12.13 7.33 16.61
CA ILE A 126 12.78 6.16 15.99
C ILE A 126 13.19 5.14 17.05
N GLU A 127 13.73 5.59 18.17
CA GLU A 127 14.13 4.72 19.27
C GLU A 127 12.91 4.06 19.92
N ASP A 128 11.81 4.80 20.07
CA ASP A 128 10.56 4.26 20.59
C ASP A 128 9.97 3.18 19.66
N VAL A 129 10.02 3.41 18.34
CA VAL A 129 9.59 2.42 17.34
C VAL A 129 10.45 1.16 17.42
N LYS A 130 11.78 1.29 17.53
CA LYS A 130 12.70 0.14 17.65
C LYS A 130 12.43 -0.67 18.91
N ASN A 131 12.11 0.02 20.00
CA ASN A 131 11.84 -0.61 21.29
C ASN A 131 10.38 -1.07 21.46
N ASN A 132 9.53 -0.83 20.47
CA ASN A 132 8.08 -1.09 20.49
C ASN A 132 7.38 -0.42 21.69
N THR A 133 7.83 0.77 22.08
CA THR A 133 7.26 1.55 23.21
C THR A 133 6.21 2.57 22.77
N ILE A 134 6.07 2.80 21.46
CA ILE A 134 5.06 3.68 20.86
C ILE A 134 4.12 2.88 19.96
N SER A 135 2.82 3.21 19.96
CA SER A 135 1.86 2.58 19.05
C SER A 135 1.81 3.30 17.70
N TYR A 136 1.27 2.64 16.68
CA TYR A 136 1.01 3.30 15.39
C TYR A 136 0.06 4.49 15.52
N ASN A 137 -0.95 4.40 16.38
CA ASN A 137 -1.90 5.48 16.60
C ASN A 137 -1.21 6.71 17.18
N ASP A 138 -0.25 6.53 18.10
CA ASP A 138 0.50 7.64 18.69
C ASP A 138 1.36 8.36 17.64
N ILE A 139 1.87 7.63 16.64
CA ILE A 139 2.60 8.19 15.49
C ILE A 139 1.64 8.91 14.53
N GLU A 140 0.45 8.36 14.29
CA GLU A 140 -0.57 8.96 13.42
C GLU A 140 -1.25 10.19 14.03
N THR A 141 -1.40 10.23 15.36
CA THR A 141 -1.84 11.42 16.09
C THR A 141 -0.73 12.45 16.07
N CYS A 142 -0.63 13.15 14.93
CA CYS A 142 0.39 14.14 14.62
C CYS A 142 0.66 15.09 15.79
N ASP A 143 1.92 15.16 16.21
CA ASP A 143 2.44 16.34 16.89
C ASP A 143 2.79 17.44 15.86
N GLU A 144 2.94 18.67 16.33
CA GLU A 144 3.26 19.85 15.49
C GLU A 144 4.53 19.65 14.62
N LYS A 145 5.45 18.80 15.09
CA LYS A 145 6.73 18.50 14.42
C LYS A 145 6.53 17.54 13.25
N THR A 146 5.73 16.51 13.44
CA THR A 146 5.36 15.55 12.40
C THR A 146 4.59 16.24 11.28
N GLU A 147 3.67 17.16 11.62
CA GLU A 147 2.98 18.00 10.63
C GLU A 147 3.96 18.85 9.81
N THR A 148 4.96 19.42 10.47
CA THR A 148 6.00 20.22 9.80
C THR A 148 6.81 19.38 8.81
N LEU A 149 7.21 18.15 9.19
CA LEU A 149 7.92 17.24 8.28
C LEU A 149 7.04 16.83 7.09
N LEU A 150 5.77 16.49 7.36
CA LEU A 150 4.81 16.12 6.32
C LEU A 150 4.60 17.28 5.32
N TYR A 151 4.48 18.51 5.82
CA TYR A 151 4.40 19.69 4.97
C TYR A 151 5.64 19.86 4.08
N GLN A 152 6.85 19.74 4.65
CA GLN A 152 8.10 19.82 3.89
C GLN A 152 8.19 18.74 2.82
N CYS A 153 7.84 17.50 3.17
CA CYS A 153 7.79 16.36 2.26
C CYS A 153 6.84 16.61 1.09
N ASN A 154 5.58 16.95 1.39
CA ASN A 154 4.55 17.22 0.37
C ASN A 154 4.94 18.38 -0.55
N LYS A 155 5.54 19.44 0.01
CA LYS A 155 6.07 20.56 -0.77
C LYS A 155 7.17 20.09 -1.74
N LYS A 156 8.10 19.25 -1.30
CA LYS A 156 9.17 18.71 -2.16
C LYS A 156 8.62 17.77 -3.22
N LEU A 157 7.71 16.86 -2.88
CA LEU A 157 7.04 15.98 -3.85
C LEU A 157 6.37 16.78 -4.97
N LYS A 158 5.64 17.86 -4.64
CA LYS A 158 5.03 18.77 -5.62
C LYS A 158 6.06 19.49 -6.50
N GLN A 159 7.20 19.89 -5.95
CA GLN A 159 8.29 20.48 -6.73
C GLN A 159 8.88 19.48 -7.74
N TYR A 160 9.09 18.23 -7.32
CA TYR A 160 9.59 17.16 -8.18
C TYR A 160 8.60 16.77 -9.28
N GLU A 161 7.30 16.72 -8.95
CA GLU A 161 6.21 16.51 -9.90
C GLU A 161 6.22 17.57 -11.01
N GLY A 162 6.58 18.82 -10.67
CA GLY A 162 6.67 19.94 -11.61
C GLY A 162 7.87 19.89 -12.58
N ARG A 163 8.84 18.98 -12.41
CA ARG A 163 10.09 18.95 -13.22
C ARG A 163 9.93 18.33 -14.61
N GLY A 164 8.73 17.87 -14.97
CA GLY A 164 8.43 17.28 -16.28
C GLY A 164 7.77 15.91 -16.17
N SER A 165 7.61 15.21 -17.30
CA SER A 165 6.92 13.92 -17.37
C SER A 165 7.59 12.84 -16.49
N ILE A 166 8.92 12.77 -16.49
CA ILE A 166 9.66 11.82 -15.65
C ILE A 166 9.48 12.12 -14.16
N GLY A 167 9.49 13.42 -13.77
CA GLY A 167 9.21 13.82 -12.39
C GLY A 167 7.83 13.38 -11.93
N LYS A 168 6.79 13.64 -12.74
CA LYS A 168 5.42 13.16 -12.48
C LYS A 168 5.37 11.64 -12.31
N LEU A 169 6.07 10.91 -13.18
CA LEU A 169 6.08 9.45 -13.16
C LEU A 169 6.69 8.90 -11.87
N TRP A 170 7.82 9.44 -11.41
CA TRP A 170 8.45 9.02 -10.15
C TRP A 170 7.64 9.40 -8.92
N ILE A 171 6.91 10.53 -8.94
CA ILE A 171 5.99 10.91 -7.86
C ILE A 171 4.75 10.00 -7.84
N GLN A 172 4.23 9.63 -9.02
CA GLN A 172 3.16 8.63 -9.11
C GLN A 172 3.61 7.29 -8.54
N TYR A 173 4.82 6.82 -8.88
CA TYR A 173 5.40 5.62 -8.27
C TYR A 173 5.53 5.73 -6.76
N PHE A 174 6.00 6.88 -6.25
CA PHE A 174 6.11 7.12 -4.81
C PHE A 174 4.76 6.94 -4.11
N HIS A 175 3.69 7.52 -4.68
CA HIS A 175 2.33 7.36 -4.17
C HIS A 175 1.83 5.91 -4.26
N MET A 176 2.06 5.22 -5.37
CA MET A 176 1.68 3.81 -5.52
C MET A 176 2.33 2.92 -4.45
N VAL A 177 3.62 3.12 -4.15
CA VAL A 177 4.28 2.37 -3.07
C VAL A 177 3.73 2.75 -1.69
N SER A 178 3.39 4.02 -1.45
CA SER A 178 2.74 4.45 -0.20
C SER A 178 1.41 3.73 0.02
N ILE A 179 0.55 3.66 -1.01
CA ILE A 179 -0.72 2.91 -0.97
C ILE A 179 -0.46 1.44 -0.64
N ALA A 180 0.52 0.82 -1.30
CA ALA A 180 0.87 -0.59 -1.05
C ALA A 180 1.30 -0.85 0.40
N LYS A 181 2.09 0.06 1.00
CA LYS A 181 2.51 -0.02 2.40
C LYS A 181 1.34 0.17 3.36
N GLU A 182 0.49 1.15 3.07
CA GLU A 182 -0.68 1.46 3.89
C GLU A 182 -1.69 0.31 3.87
N PHE A 183 -1.89 -0.30 2.70
CA PHE A 183 -2.67 -1.52 2.59
C PHE A 183 -2.10 -2.66 3.44
N ILE A 184 -0.78 -2.90 3.40
CA ILE A 184 -0.15 -3.92 4.26
C ILE A 184 -0.36 -3.60 5.75
N ARG A 185 -0.28 -2.33 6.14
CA ARG A 185 -0.54 -1.88 7.52
C ARG A 185 -1.97 -2.23 7.90
N ALA A 186 -2.95 -1.75 7.12
CA ALA A 186 -4.37 -1.98 7.33
C ALA A 186 -4.72 -3.48 7.47
N GLU A 187 -4.17 -4.33 6.60
CA GLU A 187 -4.34 -5.79 6.68
C GLU A 187 -3.81 -6.39 7.99
N ARG A 188 -2.67 -5.89 8.48
CA ARG A 188 -1.99 -6.45 9.66
C ARG A 188 -2.63 -6.04 10.98
N ILE A 189 -3.27 -4.88 11.00
CA ILE A 189 -3.94 -4.35 12.20
C ILE A 189 -5.47 -4.50 12.14
N GLU A 190 -5.97 -5.15 11.09
CA GLU A 190 -7.40 -5.35 10.84
C GLU A 190 -8.19 -4.02 10.75
N ASP A 191 -7.55 -2.94 10.26
CA ASP A 191 -8.22 -1.65 10.03
C ASP A 191 -9.00 -1.70 8.70
N TRP A 192 -10.31 -1.93 8.84
CA TRP A 192 -11.20 -2.07 7.71
C TRP A 192 -11.40 -0.79 6.92
N GLN A 193 -11.41 0.37 7.57
CA GLN A 193 -11.62 1.63 6.87
C GLN A 193 -10.38 2.00 6.06
N ALA A 194 -9.19 1.84 6.64
CA ALA A 194 -7.94 2.03 5.92
C ALA A 194 -7.80 1.04 4.74
N HIS A 195 -8.23 -0.22 4.92
CA HIS A 195 -8.28 -1.20 3.83
C HIS A 195 -9.13 -0.70 2.66
N LEU A 196 -10.37 -0.24 2.93
CA LEU A 196 -11.28 0.25 1.89
C LEU A 196 -10.74 1.49 1.18
N ASN A 197 -10.18 2.44 1.93
CA ASN A 197 -9.55 3.63 1.38
C ASN A 197 -8.40 3.26 0.44
N CYS A 198 -7.54 2.31 0.84
CA CYS A 198 -6.47 1.82 -0.01
C CYS A 198 -7.00 1.17 -1.29
N VAL A 199 -8.05 0.33 -1.20
CA VAL A 199 -8.66 -0.30 -2.38
C VAL A 199 -9.18 0.75 -3.36
N GLU A 200 -9.83 1.79 -2.85
CA GLU A 200 -10.30 2.93 -3.65
C GLU A 200 -9.14 3.64 -4.36
N GLU A 201 -8.06 3.94 -3.63
CA GLU A 201 -6.85 4.57 -4.19
C GLU A 201 -6.11 3.68 -5.19
N MET A 202 -6.21 2.34 -5.09
CA MET A 202 -5.63 1.41 -6.06
C MET A 202 -6.38 1.39 -7.40
N PHE A 203 -7.69 1.69 -7.42
CA PHE A 203 -8.53 1.52 -8.62
C PHE A 203 -8.01 2.19 -9.90
N PRO A 204 -7.55 3.45 -9.89
CA PRO A 204 -7.06 4.12 -11.09
C PRO A 204 -5.89 3.41 -11.77
N TYR A 205 -5.12 2.61 -11.02
CA TYR A 205 -3.92 1.94 -11.53
C TYR A 205 -4.18 0.58 -12.16
N PHE A 206 -5.26 -0.12 -11.77
CA PHE A 206 -5.58 -1.44 -12.34
C PHE A 206 -5.92 -1.38 -13.84
N HIS A 207 -6.30 -0.21 -14.35
CA HIS A 207 -6.58 0.00 -15.78
C HIS A 207 -5.35 0.35 -16.61
N ALA A 208 -4.18 0.51 -15.98
CA ALA A 208 -2.98 0.90 -16.69
C ALA A 208 -2.34 -0.25 -17.48
N SER A 209 -2.56 -1.51 -17.09
CA SER A 209 -1.94 -2.71 -17.69
C SER A 209 -2.63 -3.22 -18.94
#